data_AF-A0A7J2NJK1-F1
#
_entry.id   AF-A0A7J2NJK1-F1
#
_cell.length_a   1.000
_cell.length_b   1.000
_cell.length_c   1.000
_cell.angle_alpha   90.00
_cell.angle_beta   90.00
_cell.angle_gamma   90.00
#
_symmetry.space_group_name_H-M   'P 1'
#
loop_
_entity.id
_entity.type
_entity.pdbx_description
1 polymer ?
#
loop_
_entity_poly.entity_id
_entity_poly.type
_entity_poly.pdbx_seq_one_letter_code
_entity_poly.pdbx_strand_id
1 'polypeptide(L)'
;IEIYPILGVGTAPFRGNFRPDNWREMVRNYPSVQTLTVQSAFKFDFPEGQVREALVDLKETGRGGAMYIDEQKSRQIIEKSSKEYSDQIGLIAPLVNSIADHIPARRKRKLHIGLFGYSRSVDEVQLPRAITFCSALYSIGLPPEMLGLSCLSERELEFFRDADTAFDDDLRDAMQYFNPAVKRLLPAELTGKLREDLVEFSPNERHIDLTGRTIDAFVHGKREEVRSLVVESAWIRRFLG
;
A
#
# COMPACT_ATOMS: atom_id res chain seq x y z
N ILE A 1 -33.22 -2.61 -8.67
CA ILE A 1 -32.70 -1.64 -7.69
C ILE A 1 -31.43 -1.06 -8.28
N GLU A 2 -31.32 0.26 -8.41
CA GLU A 2 -30.08 0.90 -8.87
C GLU A 2 -29.06 0.94 -7.73
N ILE A 3 -27.81 0.59 -8.02
CA ILE A 3 -26.70 0.55 -7.06
C ILE A 3 -25.67 1.59 -7.47
N TYR A 4 -25.19 2.40 -6.53
CA TYR A 4 -24.20 3.46 -6.75
C TYR A 4 -23.03 3.30 -5.77
N PRO A 5 -22.04 2.46 -6.12
CA PRO A 5 -20.92 2.17 -5.22
C PRO A 5 -20.04 3.40 -4.98
N ILE A 6 -19.56 3.53 -3.75
CA ILE A 6 -18.55 4.52 -3.35
C ILE A 6 -17.30 3.76 -2.97
N LEU A 7 -16.15 4.13 -3.55
CA LEU A 7 -14.87 3.51 -3.27
C LEU A 7 -13.92 4.51 -2.57
N GLY A 8 -13.47 4.11 -1.38
CA GLY A 8 -12.53 4.86 -0.57
C GLY A 8 -11.08 4.50 -0.90
N VAL A 9 -10.42 5.33 -1.72
CA VAL A 9 -9.05 5.11 -2.21
C VAL A 9 -8.10 6.24 -1.82
N GLY A 10 -6.85 5.89 -1.55
CA GLY A 10 -5.72 6.79 -1.33
C GLY A 10 -4.73 6.75 -2.48
N THR A 11 -3.69 7.58 -2.40
CA THR A 11 -2.65 7.71 -3.44
C THR A 11 -1.56 6.64 -3.36
N ALA A 12 -1.37 6.00 -2.20
CA ALA A 12 -0.43 4.90 -2.04
C ALA A 12 -0.99 3.63 -2.74
N PRO A 13 -0.16 2.82 -3.43
CA PRO A 13 -0.64 1.64 -4.13
C PRO A 13 -1.45 0.68 -3.23
N PHE A 14 -0.94 0.39 -2.03
CA PHE A 14 -1.62 -0.44 -1.00
C PHE A 14 -3.02 0.06 -0.60
N ARG A 15 -3.35 1.30 -0.93
CA ARG A 15 -4.64 1.93 -0.59
C ARG A 15 -5.42 2.34 -1.83
N GLY A 16 -5.10 1.78 -2.99
CA GLY A 16 -5.84 1.92 -4.24
C GLY A 16 -5.21 2.85 -5.27
N ASN A 17 -3.97 3.30 -5.07
CA ASN A 17 -3.17 3.98 -6.09
C ASN A 17 -3.83 5.15 -6.86
N PHE A 18 -4.79 5.85 -6.24
CA PHE A 18 -5.58 6.87 -6.91
C PHE A 18 -4.86 8.21 -6.88
N ARG A 19 -4.28 8.58 -8.03
CA ARG A 19 -3.46 9.79 -8.22
C ARG A 19 -3.86 10.56 -9.47
N PRO A 20 -3.51 11.85 -9.58
CA PRO A 20 -3.81 12.65 -10.78
C PRO A 20 -3.15 12.11 -12.06
N ASP A 21 -2.02 11.41 -11.98
CA ASP A 21 -1.37 10.75 -13.13
C ASP A 21 -1.93 9.35 -13.42
N ASN A 22 -2.66 8.73 -12.49
CA ASN A 22 -3.11 7.34 -12.59
C ASN A 22 -4.64 7.16 -12.54
N TRP A 23 -5.40 8.25 -12.68
CA TRP A 23 -6.86 8.18 -12.51
C TRP A 23 -7.55 7.32 -13.58
N ARG A 24 -6.96 7.21 -14.78
CA ARG A 24 -7.52 6.42 -15.90
C ARG A 24 -7.53 4.93 -15.58
N GLU A 25 -6.47 4.42 -14.98
CA GLU A 25 -6.40 3.01 -14.56
C GLU A 25 -7.40 2.74 -13.42
N MET A 26 -7.58 3.66 -12.49
CA MET A 26 -8.61 3.55 -11.44
C MET A 26 -10.02 3.37 -12.03
N VAL A 27 -10.39 4.17 -13.04
CA VAL A 27 -11.71 4.03 -13.67
C VAL A 27 -11.82 2.76 -14.53
N ARG A 28 -10.73 2.31 -15.14
CA ARG A 28 -10.70 1.05 -15.91
C ARG A 28 -10.90 -0.17 -15.01
N ASN A 29 -10.29 -0.19 -13.82
CA ASN A 29 -10.40 -1.29 -12.87
C ASN A 29 -11.69 -1.27 -12.05
N TYR A 30 -12.30 -0.10 -11.89
CA TYR A 30 -13.54 0.05 -11.14
C TYR A 30 -14.64 0.77 -11.94
N PRO A 31 -15.00 0.26 -13.13
CA PRO A 31 -15.89 0.97 -14.06
C PRO A 31 -17.29 1.20 -13.51
N SER A 32 -17.76 0.34 -12.60
CA SER A 32 -19.08 0.46 -11.96
C SER A 32 -19.13 1.39 -10.75
N VAL A 33 -17.99 1.91 -10.28
CA VAL A 33 -17.95 2.83 -9.13
C VAL A 33 -18.50 4.18 -9.54
N GLN A 34 -19.45 4.70 -8.75
CA GLN A 34 -20.07 6.00 -8.99
C GLN A 34 -19.25 7.15 -8.38
N THR A 35 -18.60 6.91 -7.23
CA THR A 35 -17.91 7.96 -6.48
C THR A 35 -16.58 7.45 -5.94
N LEU A 36 -15.50 8.16 -6.26
CA LEU A 36 -14.16 7.95 -5.73
C LEU A 36 -13.83 9.01 -4.69
N THR A 37 -13.20 8.62 -3.57
CA THR A 37 -12.77 9.60 -2.58
C THR A 37 -11.50 10.32 -3.03
N VAL A 38 -11.56 11.66 -3.14
CA VAL A 38 -10.37 12.49 -3.37
C VAL A 38 -9.73 12.86 -2.03
N GLN A 39 -8.65 12.16 -1.68
CA GLN A 39 -7.94 12.35 -0.39
C GLN A 39 -6.97 13.54 -0.41
N SER A 40 -6.35 13.85 0.74
CA SER A 40 -5.50 15.04 0.88
C SER A 40 -4.28 15.01 -0.03
N ALA A 41 -3.62 13.86 -0.17
CA ALA A 41 -2.44 13.73 -1.02
C ALA A 41 -2.74 14.05 -2.48
N PHE A 42 -3.83 13.51 -3.05
CA PHE A 42 -4.28 13.83 -4.41
C PHE A 42 -4.41 15.34 -4.65
N LYS A 43 -4.88 16.11 -3.65
CA LYS A 43 -5.15 17.55 -3.78
C LYS A 43 -3.93 18.44 -3.60
N PHE A 44 -2.98 18.02 -2.76
CA PHE A 44 -1.95 18.91 -2.23
C PHE A 44 -0.52 18.45 -2.51
N ASP A 45 -0.31 17.17 -2.83
CA ASP A 45 1.03 16.59 -3.05
C ASP A 45 1.35 16.47 -4.57
N PHE A 46 0.49 16.99 -5.45
CA PHE A 46 0.63 17.01 -6.91
C PHE A 46 0.43 18.43 -7.47
N PRO A 47 0.99 18.75 -8.65
CA PRO A 47 0.81 20.06 -9.30
C PRO A 47 -0.66 20.41 -9.52
N GLU A 48 -1.07 21.64 -9.18
CA GLU A 48 -2.47 22.08 -9.28
C GLU A 48 -3.08 21.86 -10.67
N GLY A 49 -2.34 22.16 -11.74
CA GLY A 49 -2.80 21.97 -13.11
C GLY A 49 -3.18 20.52 -13.40
N GLN A 50 -2.31 19.58 -12.99
CA GLN A 50 -2.54 18.15 -13.14
C GLN A 50 -3.76 17.67 -12.35
N VAL A 51 -3.92 18.16 -11.12
CA VAL A 51 -5.08 17.84 -10.27
C VAL A 51 -6.38 18.33 -10.93
N ARG A 52 -6.39 19.56 -11.46
CA ARG A 52 -7.56 20.14 -12.11
C ARG A 52 -7.95 19.38 -13.36
N GLU A 53 -6.98 19.09 -14.23
CA GLU A 53 -7.19 18.31 -15.46
C GLU A 53 -7.76 16.93 -15.15
N ALA A 54 -7.14 16.19 -14.23
CA ALA A 54 -7.63 14.87 -13.82
C ALA A 54 -9.07 14.92 -13.27
N LEU A 55 -9.43 15.95 -12.51
CA LEU A 55 -10.80 16.10 -11.97
C LEU A 55 -11.84 16.49 -13.04
N VAL A 56 -11.43 17.24 -14.08
CA VAL A 56 -12.31 17.55 -15.22
C VAL A 56 -12.59 16.27 -15.99
N ASP A 57 -11.54 15.58 -16.43
CA ASP A 57 -11.68 14.35 -17.21
C ASP A 57 -12.44 13.25 -16.44
N LEU A 58 -12.17 13.11 -15.14
CA LEU A 58 -12.86 12.12 -14.30
C LEU A 58 -14.36 12.39 -14.20
N LYS A 59 -14.78 13.67 -14.17
CA LYS A 59 -16.21 14.05 -14.14
C LYS A 59 -16.90 13.82 -15.48
N GLU A 60 -16.15 13.95 -16.58
CA GLU A 60 -16.66 13.67 -17.92
C GLU A 60 -16.71 12.17 -18.22
N THR A 61 -15.96 11.36 -17.47
CA THR A 61 -15.96 9.91 -17.62
C THR A 61 -17.26 9.31 -17.08
N GLY A 62 -18.01 8.65 -17.96
CA GLY A 62 -19.23 7.94 -17.60
C GLY A 62 -18.96 6.68 -16.78
N ARG A 63 -19.90 6.34 -15.88
CA ARG A 63 -19.90 5.06 -15.18
C ARG A 63 -20.14 3.91 -16.16
N GLY A 64 -19.27 2.92 -16.14
CA GLY A 64 -19.39 1.67 -16.89
C GLY A 64 -20.17 0.57 -16.14
N GLY A 65 -20.24 -0.61 -16.77
CA GLY A 65 -20.82 -1.80 -16.15
C GLY A 65 -19.90 -2.43 -15.11
N ALA A 66 -20.46 -3.26 -14.21
CA ALA A 66 -19.63 -4.08 -13.33
C ALA A 66 -18.88 -5.14 -14.14
N MET A 67 -17.60 -5.33 -13.83
CA MET A 67 -16.81 -6.40 -14.44
C MET A 67 -17.25 -7.75 -13.89
N TYR A 68 -17.28 -8.76 -14.75
CA TYR A 68 -17.48 -10.13 -14.32
C TYR A 68 -16.19 -10.65 -13.68
N ILE A 69 -16.34 -11.32 -12.53
CA ILE A 69 -15.25 -11.98 -11.83
C ILE A 69 -15.75 -13.37 -11.41
N ASP A 70 -14.93 -14.40 -11.61
CA ASP A 70 -15.22 -15.75 -11.12
C ASP A 70 -15.12 -15.76 -9.58
N GLU A 71 -16.28 -15.74 -8.92
CA GLU A 71 -16.36 -15.66 -7.46
C GLU A 71 -15.65 -16.82 -6.76
N GLN A 72 -15.78 -18.04 -7.27
CA GLN A 72 -15.22 -19.22 -6.62
C GLN A 72 -13.69 -19.19 -6.65
N LYS A 73 -13.10 -18.91 -7.81
CA LYS A 73 -11.64 -18.77 -7.94
C LYS A 73 -11.11 -17.59 -7.14
N SER A 74 -11.83 -16.46 -7.16
CA SER A 74 -11.45 -15.27 -6.42
C SER A 74 -11.43 -15.52 -4.91
N ARG A 75 -12.44 -16.20 -4.38
CA ARG A 75 -12.49 -16.57 -2.95
C ARG A 75 -11.31 -17.44 -2.54
N GLN A 76 -10.94 -18.43 -3.36
CA GLN A 76 -9.79 -19.30 -3.07
C GLN A 76 -8.48 -18.51 -2.99
N ILE A 77 -8.24 -17.60 -3.94
CA ILE A 77 -7.06 -16.74 -3.95
C ILE A 77 -7.06 -15.78 -2.76
N ILE A 78 -8.20 -15.14 -2.47
CA ILE A 78 -8.36 -14.24 -1.32
C ILE A 78 -8.05 -14.97 -0.01
N GLU A 79 -8.61 -16.16 0.20
CA GLU A 79 -8.38 -16.95 1.42
C GLU A 79 -6.90 -17.33 1.59
N LYS A 80 -6.29 -17.82 0.50
CA LYS A 80 -4.89 -18.25 0.46
C LYS A 80 -3.93 -17.08 0.71
N SER A 81 -4.11 -15.98 -0.03
CA SER A 81 -3.29 -14.77 0.10
C SER A 81 -3.51 -14.07 1.45
N SER A 82 -4.74 -14.01 1.95
CA SER A 82 -5.04 -13.42 3.26
C SER A 82 -4.38 -14.21 4.40
N LYS A 83 -4.37 -15.54 4.31
CA LYS A 83 -3.66 -16.38 5.28
C LYS A 83 -2.15 -16.11 5.24
N GLU A 84 -1.55 -16.15 4.06
CA GLU A 84 -0.11 -15.90 3.90
C GLU A 84 0.26 -14.49 4.38
N TYR A 85 -0.53 -13.48 4.02
CA TYR A 85 -0.36 -12.11 4.51
C TYR A 85 -0.45 -12.05 6.04
N SER A 86 -1.47 -12.65 6.65
CA SER A 86 -1.62 -12.67 8.12
C SER A 86 -0.44 -13.34 8.81
N ASP A 87 0.01 -14.50 8.29
CA ASP A 87 1.16 -15.23 8.83
C ASP A 87 2.44 -14.37 8.74
N GLN A 88 2.68 -13.71 7.60
CA GLN A 88 3.81 -12.79 7.40
C GLN A 88 3.74 -11.57 8.31
N ILE A 89 2.55 -10.98 8.50
CA ILE A 89 2.35 -9.86 9.41
C ILE A 89 2.61 -10.26 10.85
N GLY A 90 2.20 -11.46 11.27
CA GLY A 90 2.51 -11.98 12.61
C GLY A 90 4.01 -11.97 12.91
N LEU A 91 4.83 -12.34 11.92
CA LEU A 91 6.30 -12.34 12.05
C LEU A 91 6.91 -10.94 12.24
N ILE A 92 6.30 -9.90 11.67
CA ILE A 92 6.86 -8.53 11.68
C ILE A 92 6.06 -7.54 12.52
N ALA A 93 4.97 -7.95 13.17
CA ALA A 93 4.13 -7.06 13.95
C ALA A 93 4.90 -6.25 15.02
N PRO A 94 5.86 -6.83 15.78
CA PRO A 94 6.68 -6.07 16.71
C PRO A 94 7.56 -5.00 16.03
N LEU A 95 8.14 -5.34 14.87
CA LEU A 95 8.95 -4.41 14.07
C LEU A 95 8.07 -3.25 13.55
N VAL A 96 6.92 -3.56 12.96
CA VAL A 96 5.98 -2.56 12.44
C VAL A 96 5.56 -1.60 13.55
N ASN A 97 5.20 -2.11 14.74
CA ASN A 97 4.85 -1.28 15.89
C ASN A 97 6.01 -0.41 16.36
N SER A 98 7.24 -0.94 16.38
CA SER A 98 8.43 -0.19 16.77
C SER A 98 8.71 0.96 15.81
N ILE A 99 8.55 0.76 14.50
CA ILE A 99 8.69 1.83 13.50
C ILE A 99 7.52 2.82 13.56
N ALA A 100 6.30 2.34 13.85
CA ALA A 100 5.09 3.15 13.95
C ALA A 100 5.22 4.30 14.96
N ASP A 101 5.98 4.10 16.05
CA ASP A 101 6.28 5.12 17.07
C ASP A 101 7.08 6.33 16.55
N HIS A 102 7.68 6.20 15.37
CA HIS A 102 8.42 7.27 14.69
C HIS A 102 7.59 7.99 13.62
N ILE A 103 6.39 7.51 13.32
CA ILE A 103 5.54 8.11 12.28
C ILE A 103 4.85 9.37 12.83
N PRO A 104 4.98 10.53 12.15
CA PRO A 104 4.39 11.77 12.62
C PRO A 104 2.86 11.72 12.62
N ALA A 105 2.25 12.13 13.73
CA ALA A 105 0.80 12.27 13.83
C ALA A 105 0.32 13.53 13.08
N ARG A 106 -0.13 13.38 11.82
CA ARG A 106 -0.63 14.54 11.04
C ARG A 106 -1.99 15.10 11.51
N ARG A 107 -2.75 14.40 12.36
CA ARG A 107 -4.00 14.92 12.97
C ARG A 107 -4.20 14.35 14.38
N LYS A 108 -4.58 15.18 15.38
CA LYS A 108 -5.13 14.69 16.65
C LYS A 108 -6.45 13.99 16.37
N ARG A 109 -6.58 12.70 16.67
CA ARG A 109 -7.80 11.94 16.39
C ARG A 109 -8.12 10.99 17.55
N LYS A 110 -9.42 10.92 17.89
CA LYS A 110 -9.94 9.99 18.88
C LYS A 110 -9.58 8.56 18.45
N LEU A 111 -8.96 7.81 19.36
CA LEU A 111 -8.75 6.38 19.17
C LEU A 111 -10.13 5.72 19.10
N HIS A 112 -10.46 5.12 17.96
CA HIS A 112 -11.59 4.20 17.84
C HIS A 112 -11.11 2.87 18.44
N ILE A 113 -11.28 2.73 19.75
CA ILE A 113 -11.07 1.51 20.54
C ILE A 113 -12.43 0.81 20.65
N GLY A 114 -13.07 0.48 19.51
CA GLY A 114 -14.43 -0.07 19.52
C GLY A 114 -14.79 -0.83 18.26
N LEU A 115 -15.61 -1.86 18.48
CA LEU A 115 -16.30 -2.90 17.68
C LEU A 115 -16.39 -2.85 16.13
N PHE A 116 -15.95 -1.79 15.46
CA PHE A 116 -16.01 -1.61 14.00
C PHE A 116 -14.65 -1.39 13.34
N GLY A 117 -13.55 -1.58 14.09
CA GLY A 117 -12.25 -1.74 13.46
C GLY A 117 -12.11 -3.18 12.97
N TYR A 118 -11.61 -3.38 11.76
CA TYR A 118 -10.93 -4.62 11.36
C TYR A 118 -10.23 -5.23 12.58
N SER A 119 -10.29 -6.55 12.75
CA SER A 119 -9.54 -7.27 13.80
C SER A 119 -8.06 -6.88 13.69
N ARG A 120 -7.67 -5.87 14.47
CA ARG A 120 -6.30 -5.31 14.52
C ARG A 120 -5.38 -6.19 15.34
N SER A 121 -5.91 -7.28 15.87
CA SER A 121 -5.21 -8.41 16.45
C SER A 121 -4.89 -9.39 15.32
N VAL A 122 -3.62 -9.48 14.94
CA VAL A 122 -3.07 -10.73 14.42
C VAL A 122 -2.48 -11.40 15.67
N ASP A 123 -3.09 -12.51 16.08
CA ASP A 123 -2.87 -13.14 17.40
C ASP A 123 -3.03 -12.13 18.57
N GLU A 124 -2.02 -11.98 19.42
CA GLU A 124 -2.03 -11.09 20.59
C GLU A 124 -1.55 -9.65 20.30
N VAL A 125 -1.04 -9.37 19.09
CA VAL A 125 -0.38 -8.09 18.78
C VAL A 125 -1.33 -7.12 18.08
N GLN A 126 -1.49 -5.92 18.65
CA GLN A 126 -2.27 -4.84 18.05
C GLN A 126 -1.45 -4.11 16.98
N LEU A 127 -1.95 -4.08 15.75
CA LEU A 127 -1.33 -3.37 14.63
C LEU A 127 -1.79 -1.90 14.55
N PRO A 128 -0.95 -1.01 13.99
CA PRO A 128 -1.34 0.36 13.76
C PRO A 128 -2.41 0.44 12.65
N ARG A 129 -3.07 1.60 12.53
CA ARG A 129 -4.04 1.84 11.44
C ARG A 129 -3.34 1.82 10.08
N ALA A 130 -4.08 1.50 9.02
CA ALA A 130 -3.58 1.36 7.64
C ALA A 130 -2.58 2.44 7.19
N ILE A 131 -2.82 3.73 7.48
CA ILE A 131 -1.91 4.83 7.12
C ILE A 131 -0.55 4.68 7.84
N THR A 132 -0.58 4.49 9.15
CA THR A 132 0.63 4.34 9.97
C THR A 132 1.34 3.03 9.65
N PHE A 133 0.58 1.96 9.41
CA PHE A 133 1.08 0.66 8.96
C PHE A 133 1.84 0.79 7.64
N CYS A 134 1.20 1.35 6.61
CA CYS A 134 1.79 1.61 5.30
C CYS A 134 3.03 2.49 5.44
N SER A 135 2.91 3.60 6.18
CA SER A 135 4.03 4.50 6.42
C SER A 135 5.21 3.83 7.12
N ALA A 136 4.97 2.94 8.08
CA ALA A 136 6.04 2.24 8.80
C ALA A 136 6.83 1.34 7.86
N LEU A 137 6.13 0.50 7.10
CA LEU A 137 6.72 -0.46 6.17
C LEU A 137 7.49 0.23 5.03
N TYR A 138 6.89 1.23 4.38
CA TYR A 138 7.59 2.01 3.35
C TYR A 138 8.81 2.76 3.89
N SER A 139 8.82 3.21 5.15
CA SER A 139 9.95 3.96 5.72
C SER A 139 11.18 3.10 6.00
N ILE A 140 11.02 1.78 6.05
CA ILE A 140 12.13 0.83 6.07
C ILE A 140 12.36 0.18 4.70
N GLY A 141 11.69 0.65 3.64
CA GLY A 141 11.84 0.12 2.29
C GLY A 141 11.23 -1.26 2.07
N LEU A 142 10.17 -1.60 2.81
CA LEU A 142 9.36 -2.80 2.55
C LEU A 142 7.96 -2.37 2.11
N PRO A 143 7.66 -2.24 0.82
CA PRO A 143 6.31 -1.99 0.35
C PRO A 143 5.35 -3.13 0.82
N PRO A 144 4.25 -2.84 1.53
CA PRO A 144 3.29 -3.85 1.99
C PRO A 144 2.62 -4.65 0.87
N GLU A 145 2.60 -4.11 -0.35
CA GLU A 145 2.09 -4.76 -1.57
C GLU A 145 2.84 -6.05 -1.91
N MET A 146 4.07 -6.22 -1.42
CA MET A 146 4.87 -7.43 -1.61
C MET A 146 4.39 -8.61 -0.75
N LEU A 147 3.59 -8.35 0.28
CA LEU A 147 3.21 -9.36 1.28
C LEU A 147 1.99 -10.16 0.81
N GLY A 148 1.93 -11.44 1.18
CA GLY A 148 0.80 -12.31 0.83
C GLY A 148 0.81 -12.86 -0.60
N LEU A 149 1.82 -12.54 -1.41
CA LEU A 149 1.92 -12.99 -2.81
C LEU A 149 2.68 -14.32 -2.98
N SER A 150 3.54 -14.68 -2.03
CA SER A 150 4.43 -15.86 -2.12
C SER A 150 3.73 -17.20 -2.20
N CYS A 151 2.47 -17.27 -1.77
CA CYS A 151 1.68 -18.50 -1.80
C CYS A 151 1.05 -18.77 -3.18
N LEU A 152 0.95 -17.76 -4.04
CA LEU A 152 0.25 -17.87 -5.33
C LEU A 152 1.14 -18.58 -6.36
N SER A 153 0.56 -19.56 -7.04
CA SER A 153 1.14 -20.19 -8.22
C SER A 153 1.05 -19.28 -9.45
N GLU A 154 1.85 -19.55 -10.47
CA GLU A 154 1.81 -18.77 -11.72
C GLU A 154 0.42 -18.71 -12.36
N ARG A 155 -0.34 -19.82 -12.33
CA ARG A 155 -1.73 -19.85 -12.82
C ARG A 155 -2.69 -18.99 -12.00
N GLU A 156 -2.47 -18.91 -10.68
CA GLU A 156 -3.27 -18.05 -9.80
C GLU A 156 -2.92 -16.58 -10.02
N LEU A 157 -1.64 -16.27 -10.26
CA LEU A 157 -1.17 -14.93 -10.62
C LEU A 157 -1.71 -14.47 -11.98
N GLU A 158 -1.74 -15.36 -12.98
CA GLU A 158 -2.38 -15.09 -14.28
C GLU A 158 -3.85 -14.74 -14.12
N PHE A 159 -4.61 -15.56 -13.37
CA PHE A 159 -6.01 -15.25 -13.08
C PHE A 159 -6.16 -13.91 -12.33
N PHE A 160 -5.27 -13.62 -11.39
CA PHE A 160 -5.33 -12.39 -10.62
C PHE A 160 -5.10 -11.14 -11.51
N ARG A 161 -4.13 -11.21 -12.43
CA ARG A 161 -3.87 -10.16 -13.43
C ARG A 161 -5.05 -9.93 -14.39
N ASP A 162 -5.76 -11.00 -14.76
CA ASP A 162 -6.97 -10.88 -15.57
C ASP A 162 -8.12 -10.22 -14.79
N ALA A 163 -8.21 -10.47 -13.49
CA ALA A 163 -9.26 -9.93 -12.63
C ALA A 163 -8.98 -8.49 -12.15
N ASP A 164 -7.71 -8.13 -11.96
CA ASP A 164 -7.24 -6.80 -11.55
C ASP A 164 -6.16 -6.30 -12.53
N THR A 165 -6.61 -5.52 -13.52
CA THR A 165 -5.73 -5.05 -14.60
C THR A 165 -4.72 -3.99 -14.14
N ALA A 166 -4.89 -3.39 -12.95
CA ALA A 166 -3.90 -2.49 -12.36
C ALA A 166 -2.82 -3.23 -11.56
N PHE A 167 -2.97 -4.53 -11.28
CA PHE A 167 -2.09 -5.22 -10.34
C PHE A 167 -0.59 -5.03 -10.62
N ASP A 168 -0.16 -5.25 -11.87
CA ASP A 168 1.25 -5.12 -12.23
C ASP A 168 1.73 -3.65 -12.16
N ASP A 169 0.87 -2.68 -12.46
CA ASP A 169 1.18 -1.25 -12.39
C ASP A 169 1.29 -0.79 -10.93
N ASP A 170 0.35 -1.21 -10.08
CA ASP A 170 0.34 -0.93 -8.64
C ASP A 170 1.55 -1.57 -7.96
N LEU A 171 1.87 -2.82 -8.29
CA LEU A 171 3.04 -3.50 -7.77
C LEU A 171 4.32 -2.83 -8.25
N ARG A 172 4.42 -2.44 -9.53
CA ARG A 172 5.59 -1.71 -10.05
C ARG A 172 5.78 -0.37 -9.35
N ASP A 173 4.70 0.38 -9.15
CA ASP A 173 4.70 1.65 -8.41
C ASP A 173 5.12 1.48 -6.95
N ALA A 174 4.77 0.36 -6.31
CA ALA A 174 5.20 0.04 -4.96
C ALA A 174 6.69 -0.36 -4.93
N MET A 175 7.10 -1.24 -5.84
CA MET A 175 8.43 -1.84 -5.91
C MET A 175 9.53 -0.81 -6.17
N GLN A 176 9.24 0.33 -6.80
CA GLN A 176 10.23 1.44 -6.90
C GLN A 176 10.77 1.89 -5.53
N TYR A 177 10.02 1.66 -4.45
CA TYR A 177 10.38 2.05 -3.09
C TYR A 177 10.95 0.90 -2.25
N PHE A 178 11.08 -0.30 -2.84
CA PHE A 178 11.70 -1.43 -2.17
C PHE A 178 13.20 -1.20 -1.96
N ASN A 179 13.69 -1.51 -0.76
CA ASN A 179 15.10 -1.48 -0.42
C ASN A 179 15.52 -2.85 0.14
N PRO A 180 16.39 -3.61 -0.56
CA PRO A 180 16.88 -4.90 -0.10
C PRO A 180 17.54 -4.87 1.29
N ALA A 181 18.05 -3.72 1.75
CA ALA A 181 18.62 -3.57 3.08
C ALA A 181 17.61 -3.89 4.20
N VAL A 182 16.31 -3.81 3.94
CA VAL A 182 15.26 -4.15 4.91
C VAL A 182 15.36 -5.58 5.41
N LYS A 183 15.91 -6.50 4.59
CA LYS A 183 16.14 -7.91 4.95
C LYS A 183 16.99 -8.08 6.22
N ARG A 184 17.80 -7.06 6.58
CA ARG A 184 18.54 -7.03 7.86
C ARG A 184 17.64 -6.97 9.10
N LEU A 185 16.40 -6.51 8.93
CA LEU A 185 15.40 -6.36 9.99
C LEU A 185 14.35 -7.49 9.98
N LEU A 186 14.27 -8.27 8.90
CA LEU A 186 13.23 -9.27 8.71
C LEU A 186 13.70 -10.66 9.16
N PRO A 187 12.81 -11.50 9.71
CA PRO A 187 13.08 -12.92 9.90
C PRO A 187 13.45 -13.62 8.59
N ALA A 188 14.24 -14.70 8.67
CA ALA A 188 14.67 -15.47 7.49
C ALA A 188 13.48 -16.07 6.75
N GLU A 189 12.45 -16.48 7.50
CA GLU A 189 11.20 -17.04 7.01
C GLU A 189 10.45 -16.08 6.09
N LEU A 190 10.47 -14.77 6.39
CA LEU A 190 9.85 -13.76 5.54
C LEU A 190 10.75 -13.36 4.38
N THR A 191 12.06 -13.25 4.61
CA THR A 191 13.02 -12.84 3.57
C THR A 191 12.96 -13.75 2.35
N GLY A 192 12.85 -15.07 2.55
CA GLY A 192 12.72 -16.05 1.46
C GLY A 192 11.38 -16.03 0.72
N LYS A 193 10.40 -15.26 1.21
CA LYS A 193 9.04 -15.17 0.64
C LYS A 193 8.81 -13.86 -0.13
N LEU A 194 9.74 -12.92 -0.10
CA LEU A 194 9.61 -11.68 -0.88
C LEU A 194 9.84 -11.98 -2.38
N ARG A 195 8.75 -11.95 -3.16
CA ARG A 195 8.78 -12.17 -4.61
C ARG A 195 9.16 -10.89 -5.34
N GLU A 196 10.46 -10.66 -5.46
CA GLU A 196 11.05 -9.49 -6.16
C GLU A 196 10.99 -9.59 -7.69
N ASP A 197 10.61 -10.75 -8.21
CA ASP A 197 10.63 -11.14 -9.63
C ASP A 197 9.29 -10.97 -10.36
N LEU A 198 8.22 -10.54 -9.66
CA LEU A 198 6.87 -10.50 -10.24
C LEU A 198 6.69 -9.44 -11.33
N VAL A 199 7.42 -8.34 -11.25
CA VAL A 199 7.35 -7.21 -12.18
C VAL A 199 8.73 -6.59 -12.38
N GLU A 200 8.98 -6.07 -13.58
CA GLU A 200 10.12 -5.19 -13.83
C GLU A 200 9.81 -3.78 -13.32
N PHE A 201 10.76 -3.19 -12.58
CA PHE A 201 10.63 -1.85 -12.00
C PHE A 201 11.97 -1.11 -12.02
N SER A 202 11.89 0.23 -11.93
CA SER A 202 13.07 1.09 -11.77
C SER A 202 13.14 1.58 -10.31
N PRO A 203 14.20 1.23 -9.56
CA PRO A 203 14.32 1.66 -8.17
C PRO A 203 14.44 3.18 -8.04
N ASN A 204 13.83 3.73 -6.99
CA ASN A 204 14.04 5.12 -6.61
C ASN A 204 15.27 5.22 -5.71
N GLU A 205 16.43 5.51 -6.31
CA GLU A 205 17.73 5.57 -5.63
C GLU A 205 17.73 6.49 -4.40
N ARG A 206 17.02 7.63 -4.46
CA ARG A 206 16.90 8.54 -3.33
C ARG A 206 16.12 7.91 -2.18
N HIS A 207 15.04 7.19 -2.48
CA HIS A 207 14.28 6.47 -1.46
C HIS A 207 15.12 5.33 -0.85
N ILE A 208 15.90 4.61 -1.66
CA ILE A 208 16.82 3.56 -1.18
C ILE A 208 17.85 4.14 -0.21
N ASP A 209 18.50 5.27 -0.55
CA ASP A 209 19.44 5.94 0.38
C ASP A 209 18.78 6.30 1.71
N LEU A 210 17.62 6.97 1.65
CA LEU A 210 16.90 7.42 2.85
C LEU A 210 16.43 6.26 3.73
N THR A 211 15.89 5.20 3.12
CA THR A 211 15.43 4.02 3.87
C THR A 211 16.60 3.21 4.42
N GLY A 212 17.73 3.14 3.71
CA GLY A 212 18.97 2.53 4.21
C GLY A 212 19.48 3.24 5.47
N ARG A 213 19.54 4.58 5.41
CA ARG A 213 19.87 5.42 6.58
C ARG A 213 18.83 5.29 7.70
N THR A 214 17.55 5.12 7.36
CA THR A 214 16.48 4.90 8.34
C THR A 214 16.70 3.58 9.09
N ILE A 215 17.02 2.50 8.37
CA ILE A 215 17.34 1.19 8.93
C ILE A 215 18.56 1.32 9.87
N ASP A 216 19.63 1.97 9.42
CA ASP A 216 20.83 2.14 10.25
C ASP A 216 20.55 2.98 11.50
N ALA A 217 19.83 4.11 11.37
CA ALA A 217 19.44 4.94 12.50
C ALA A 217 18.56 4.17 13.50
N PHE A 218 17.63 3.35 12.99
CA PHE A 218 16.75 2.51 13.80
C PHE A 218 17.53 1.47 14.60
N VAL A 219 18.43 0.73 13.95
CA VAL A 219 19.30 -0.29 14.60
C VAL A 219 20.17 0.33 15.70
N HIS A 220 20.64 1.57 15.50
CA HIS A 220 21.44 2.30 16.50
C HIS A 220 20.60 3.10 17.52
N GLY A 221 19.28 2.97 17.52
CA GLY A 221 18.41 3.64 18.49
C GLY A 221 18.32 5.17 18.34
N LYS A 222 18.70 5.72 17.19
CA LYS A 222 18.72 7.17 16.92
C LYS A 222 17.32 7.71 16.58
N ARG A 223 16.46 7.79 17.59
CA ARG A 223 15.00 8.03 17.41
C ARG A 223 14.63 9.28 16.61
N GLU A 224 15.31 10.40 16.85
CA GLU A 224 15.02 11.67 16.15
C GLU A 224 15.48 11.65 14.69
N GLU A 225 16.58 10.96 14.40
CA GLU A 225 17.06 10.76 13.03
C GLU A 225 16.06 9.91 12.23
N VAL A 226 15.55 8.81 12.83
CA VAL A 226 14.49 7.99 12.21
C VAL A 226 13.25 8.84 11.88
N ARG A 227 12.80 9.68 12.83
CA ARG A 227 11.62 10.56 12.61
C ARG A 227 11.83 11.52 11.44
N SER A 228 13.02 12.11 11.33
CA SER A 228 13.36 13.02 10.23
C SER A 228 13.36 12.28 8.89
N LEU A 229 14.03 11.13 8.81
CA LEU A 229 14.16 10.34 7.58
C LEU A 229 12.84 9.74 7.10
N VAL A 230 11.95 9.37 8.04
CA VAL A 230 10.56 8.96 7.72
C VAL A 230 9.81 10.08 7.00
N VAL A 231 9.95 11.33 7.44
CA VAL A 231 9.29 12.47 6.80
C VAL A 231 9.88 12.71 5.42
N GLU A 232 11.22 12.66 5.29
CA GLU A 232 11.91 12.88 4.03
C GLU A 232 11.58 11.81 2.98
N SER A 233 11.58 10.53 3.36
CA SER A 233 11.17 9.42 2.48
C SER A 233 9.70 9.53 2.07
N ALA A 234 8.81 9.99 2.96
CA ALA A 234 7.41 10.27 2.64
C ALA A 234 7.25 11.38 1.58
N TRP A 235 8.13 12.38 1.55
CA TRP A 235 8.15 13.40 0.51
C TRP A 235 8.56 12.84 -0.85
N ILE A 236 9.56 11.94 -0.88
CA ILE A 236 10.00 11.28 -2.11
C ILE A 236 8.85 10.49 -2.76
N ARG A 237 8.10 9.74 -1.94
CA ARG A 237 6.97 8.93 -2.43
C ARG A 237 5.64 9.69 -2.58
N ARG A 238 5.59 10.97 -2.17
CA ARG A 238 4.38 11.83 -2.18
C ARG A 238 3.18 11.27 -1.42
N PHE A 239 3.45 10.44 -0.40
CA PHE A 239 2.45 10.01 0.56
C PHE A 239 3.13 9.60 1.87
N LEU A 240 2.45 9.84 2.99
CA LEU A 240 2.90 9.28 4.26
C LEU A 240 2.61 7.78 4.31
N GLY A 241 1.35 7.44 4.01
CA GLY A 241 0.78 6.09 3.90
C GLY A 241 -0.71 6.19 3.62
#